data_AF-A0A930J3U3-F1
#
_entry.id   AF-A0A930J3U3-F1
#
_cell.length_a   1.000
_cell.length_b   1.000
_cell.length_c   1.000
_cell.angle_alpha   90.00
_cell.angle_beta   90.00
_cell.angle_gamma   90.00
#
_symmetry.space_group_name_H-M   'P 1'
#
loop_
_entity.id
_entity.type
_entity.pdbx_description
1 polymer ?
#
loop_
_entity_poly.entity_id
_entity_poly.type
_entity_poly.pdbx_seq_one_letter_code
_entity_poly.pdbx_strand_id
1 'polypeptide(L)'
;MRLPYGKTVRFEYDALGRRTAKLFNGHVFRYLWDGNVMVQEWQYEEKDRPQHSSDEFGRIRMQGEEPVENLVTWVYEEGSYVPVAKLQNGERYTIISDYMGRPVEAYNSYGNVVWQADYDIYGDLRNIKGIRDFIPFRQLGQYEDDETRLYYNRFRYYDPRIGNYISQDPIRLAGNNPTLYGYVEDLNNWADVFGLRCKKVKKIGPSIPEFHRKNFTDGIVNMRQVSGDEIFYKYHGKSNRLGREYNYVTNKKYLSEQALREDLALLKEWGVKIEYVTTFKPQAGTWIGEGTAAKQISQDGTEILEGTGYQGIINIKELPNSTIIKTEKVKFSL
;
A
#
# COMPACT_ATOMS: atom_id res chain seq x y z
N MET A 1 30.51 11.21 1.33
CA MET A 1 30.87 10.59 0.04
C MET A 1 31.52 11.65 -0.85
N ARG A 2 32.72 11.37 -1.40
CA ARG A 2 33.35 12.25 -2.38
C ARG A 2 33.00 11.77 -3.78
N LEU A 3 32.54 12.67 -4.63
CA LEU A 3 32.12 12.37 -5.99
C LEU A 3 33.30 12.52 -6.97
N PRO A 4 33.29 11.80 -8.11
CA PRO A 4 34.40 11.82 -9.07
C PRO A 4 34.77 13.21 -9.58
N TYR A 5 33.79 14.13 -9.62
CA TYR A 5 33.97 15.53 -10.05
C TYR A 5 34.34 16.47 -8.89
N GLY A 6 34.87 15.94 -7.79
CA GLY A 6 35.49 16.71 -6.71
C GLY A 6 34.55 17.22 -5.61
N LYS A 7 33.24 17.17 -5.81
CA LYS A 7 32.26 17.58 -4.78
C LYS A 7 32.08 16.53 -3.70
N THR A 8 31.59 16.94 -2.54
CA THR A 8 31.31 16.04 -1.40
C THR A 8 29.85 16.15 -1.00
N VAL A 9 29.20 15.00 -0.83
CA VAL A 9 27.89 14.86 -0.20
C VAL A 9 28.08 14.34 1.22
N ARG A 10 27.44 14.96 2.20
CA ARG A 10 27.39 14.49 3.59
C ARG A 10 25.95 14.08 3.92
N PHE A 11 25.80 13.04 4.72
CA PHE A 11 24.50 12.53 5.15
C PHE A 11 24.49 12.44 6.68
N GLU A 12 23.35 12.73 7.28
CA GLU A 12 23.11 12.64 8.72
C GLU A 12 21.96 11.67 8.97
N TYR A 13 22.03 10.94 10.08
CA TYR A 13 21.08 9.89 10.43
C TYR A 13 20.71 9.99 11.92
N ASP A 14 19.51 9.54 12.24
CA ASP A 14 19.13 9.30 13.63
C ASP A 14 19.59 7.91 14.12
N ALA A 15 19.37 7.64 15.41
CA ALA A 15 19.74 6.37 16.04
C ALA A 15 19.00 5.14 15.48
N LEU A 16 17.91 5.34 14.73
CA LEU A 16 17.15 4.28 14.06
C LEU A 16 17.60 4.08 12.60
N GLY A 17 18.69 4.72 12.18
CA GLY A 17 19.24 4.64 10.83
C GLY A 17 18.40 5.37 9.78
N ARG A 18 17.52 6.30 10.17
CA ARG A 18 16.77 7.14 9.21
C ARG A 18 17.60 8.35 8.86
N ARG A 19 17.75 8.63 7.56
CA ARG A 19 18.40 9.84 7.09
C ARG A 19 17.61 11.07 7.50
N THR A 20 18.21 11.95 8.30
CA THR A 20 17.61 13.20 8.78
C THR A 20 18.10 14.41 7.97
N ALA A 21 19.26 14.29 7.34
CA ALA A 21 19.80 15.36 6.49
C ALA A 21 20.67 14.84 5.35
N LYS A 22 20.75 15.64 4.30
CA LYS A 22 21.75 15.58 3.25
C LYS A 22 22.34 16.97 3.03
N LEU A 23 23.66 17.08 2.95
CA LEU A 23 24.35 18.33 2.66
C LEU A 23 25.09 18.20 1.34
N PHE A 24 24.77 19.09 0.41
CA PHE A 24 25.38 19.10 -0.91
C PHE A 24 25.30 20.49 -1.53
N ASN A 25 26.36 20.94 -2.19
CA ASN A 25 26.42 22.25 -2.86
C ASN A 25 25.97 23.45 -1.99
N GLY A 26 26.38 23.48 -0.73
CA GLY A 26 26.02 24.58 0.18
C GLY A 26 24.55 24.58 0.60
N HIS A 27 23.80 23.52 0.32
CA HIS A 27 22.41 23.36 0.75
C HIS A 27 22.29 22.23 1.77
N VAL A 28 21.34 22.39 2.69
CA VAL A 28 20.88 21.34 3.60
C VAL A 28 19.51 20.90 3.12
N PHE A 29 19.36 19.60 2.88
CA PHE A 29 18.10 18.92 2.61
C PHE A 29 17.70 18.18 3.88
N ARG A 30 16.51 18.44 4.39
CA ARG A 30 15.96 17.81 5.59
C ARG A 30 14.88 16.82 5.23
N TYR A 31 14.72 15.83 6.11
CA TYR A 31 13.77 14.74 5.92
C TYR A 31 13.02 14.46 7.23
N LEU A 32 11.69 14.52 7.18
CA LEU A 32 10.82 14.09 8.27
C LEU A 32 10.24 12.71 7.97
N TRP A 33 10.13 11.90 9.01
CA TRP A 33 9.69 10.51 8.93
C TRP A 33 8.46 10.27 9.80
N ASP A 34 7.49 9.52 9.28
CA ASP A 34 6.44 8.88 10.07
C ASP A 34 6.69 7.37 10.07
N GLY A 35 7.04 6.85 11.25
CA GLY A 35 7.55 5.49 11.40
C GLY A 35 8.75 5.22 10.48
N ASN A 36 8.45 4.55 9.36
CA ASN A 36 9.41 4.03 8.39
C ASN A 36 9.31 4.66 6.98
N VAL A 37 8.39 5.60 6.76
CA VAL A 37 8.25 6.32 5.49
C VAL A 37 8.67 7.78 5.63
N MET A 38 9.29 8.33 4.58
CA MET A 38 9.71 9.73 4.52
C MET A 38 8.52 10.58 4.08
N VAL A 39 7.95 11.35 5.00
CA VAL A 39 6.69 12.08 4.77
C VAL A 39 6.90 13.52 4.34
N GLN A 40 8.04 14.12 4.67
CA GLN A 40 8.37 15.47 4.21
C GLN A 40 9.84 15.63 3.89
N GLU A 41 10.11 16.52 2.95
CA GLU A 41 11.43 17.03 2.68
C GLU A 41 11.39 18.52 2.36
N TRP A 42 12.45 19.22 2.72
CA TRP A 42 12.61 20.64 2.42
C TRP A 42 14.10 20.96 2.35
N GLN A 43 14.44 22.12 1.80
CA GLN A 43 15.83 22.54 1.68
C GLN A 43 15.99 24.03 2.00
N TYR A 44 17.19 24.38 2.45
CA TYR A 44 17.61 25.76 2.69
C TYR A 44 19.14 25.85 2.58
N GLU A 45 19.68 27.07 2.53
CA GLU A 45 21.11 27.32 2.43
C GLU A 45 21.84 26.92 3.73
N GLU A 46 22.99 26.25 3.63
CA GLU A 46 23.76 25.73 4.77
C GLU A 46 24.16 26.82 5.78
N LYS A 47 24.31 28.07 5.31
CA LYS A 47 24.61 29.22 6.17
C LYS A 47 23.48 29.55 7.16
N ASP A 48 22.24 29.19 6.82
CA ASP A 48 21.03 29.46 7.62
C ASP A 48 20.72 28.30 8.56
N ARG A 49 21.56 27.25 8.57
CA ARG A 49 21.42 26.11 9.47
C ARG A 49 21.58 26.55 10.93
N PRO A 50 20.62 26.23 11.83
CA PRO A 50 20.75 26.58 13.23
C PRO A 50 21.97 25.93 13.89
N GLN A 51 22.65 26.69 14.74
CA GLN A 51 23.79 26.18 15.50
C GLN A 51 23.32 25.28 16.64
N HIS A 52 24.20 24.38 17.06
CA HIS A 52 23.98 23.51 18.21
C HIS A 52 24.87 23.96 19.38
N SER A 53 24.31 24.07 20.59
CA SER A 53 25.10 24.11 21.83
C SER A 53 25.03 22.77 22.55
N SER A 54 26.09 22.44 23.28
CA SER A 54 26.05 21.38 24.29
C SER A 54 26.02 22.03 25.68
N ASP A 55 25.17 21.51 26.57
CA ASP A 55 25.23 21.88 27.98
C ASP A 55 26.29 21.06 28.73
N GLU A 56 26.52 21.37 30.01
CA GLU A 56 27.49 20.69 30.88
C GLU A 56 27.26 19.17 31.02
N PHE A 57 26.08 18.68 30.61
CA PHE A 57 25.71 17.26 30.61
C PHE A 57 25.76 16.64 29.21
N GLY A 58 26.31 17.35 28.21
CA GLY A 58 26.43 16.89 26.84
C GLY A 58 25.10 16.87 26.06
N ARG A 59 24.04 17.49 26.57
CA ARG A 59 22.76 17.56 25.85
C ARG A 59 22.86 18.61 24.76
N ILE A 60 22.56 18.20 23.54
CA ILE A 60 22.57 19.10 22.38
C ILE A 60 21.25 19.88 22.36
N ARG A 61 21.34 21.21 22.31
CA ARG A 61 20.21 22.12 22.09
C ARG A 61 20.38 22.86 20.76
N MET A 62 19.29 22.95 19.99
CA MET A 62 19.26 23.80 18.81
C MET A 62 19.08 25.26 19.21
N GLN A 63 19.93 26.13 18.67
CA GLN A 63 19.88 27.56 18.89
C GLN A 63 19.11 28.23 17.74
N GLY A 64 17.81 27.93 17.66
CA GLY A 64 16.91 28.47 16.64
C GLY A 64 16.04 27.40 15.99
N GLU A 65 15.04 27.86 15.25
CA GLU A 65 14.19 27.02 14.42
C GLU A 65 14.85 26.76 13.06
N GLU A 66 14.62 25.58 12.50
CA GLU A 66 15.05 25.25 11.15
C GLU A 66 14.22 26.06 10.14
N PRO A 67 14.85 26.73 9.15
CA PRO A 67 14.12 27.31 8.04
C PRO A 67 13.33 26.24 7.29
N VAL A 68 12.10 26.56 6.92
CA VAL A 68 11.24 25.68 6.13
C VAL A 68 10.83 26.40 4.84
N GLU A 69 11.53 26.09 3.76
CA GLU A 69 11.27 26.62 2.43
C GLU A 69 11.10 25.47 1.44
N ASN A 70 10.24 25.66 0.42
CA ASN A 70 9.98 24.67 -0.64
C ASN A 70 9.56 23.29 -0.11
N LEU A 71 8.80 23.25 1.00
CA LEU A 71 8.34 22.03 1.64
C LEU A 71 7.58 21.14 0.65
N VAL A 72 8.04 19.90 0.55
CA VAL A 72 7.35 18.80 -0.13
C VAL A 72 6.78 17.88 0.93
N THR A 73 5.50 17.55 0.80
CA THR A 73 4.85 16.51 1.61
C THR A 73 4.46 15.35 0.71
N TRP A 74 4.86 14.14 1.12
CA TRP A 74 4.56 12.88 0.44
C TRP A 74 3.43 12.16 1.17
N VAL A 75 2.39 11.79 0.42
CA VAL A 75 1.25 11.02 0.95
C VAL A 75 1.39 9.58 0.47
N TYR A 76 1.17 8.63 1.36
CA TYR A 76 1.29 7.19 1.10
C TYR A 76 -0.05 6.49 1.22
N GLU A 77 -0.19 5.36 0.54
CA GLU A 77 -1.23 4.40 0.84
C GLU A 77 -1.06 3.87 2.27
N GLU A 78 -2.19 3.69 2.98
CA GLU A 78 -2.20 3.35 4.39
C GLU A 78 -1.44 2.04 4.68
N GLY A 79 -0.49 2.10 5.62
CA GLY A 79 0.29 0.93 6.03
C GLY A 79 1.25 0.40 4.96
N SER A 80 1.52 1.15 3.89
CA SER A 80 2.39 0.73 2.79
C SER A 80 3.53 1.73 2.52
N TYR A 81 4.41 1.38 1.58
CA TYR A 81 5.52 2.23 1.12
C TYR A 81 5.21 2.88 -0.24
N VAL A 82 3.96 2.78 -0.70
CA VAL A 82 3.54 3.25 -2.02
C VAL A 82 3.12 4.72 -1.92
N PRO A 83 3.86 5.65 -2.55
CA PRO A 83 3.46 7.05 -2.57
C PRO A 83 2.27 7.23 -3.52
N VAL A 84 1.25 7.96 -3.07
CA VAL A 84 0.01 8.23 -3.83
C VAL A 84 -0.17 9.71 -4.18
N ALA A 85 0.52 10.61 -3.46
CA ALA A 85 0.53 12.01 -3.83
C ALA A 85 1.79 12.77 -3.39
N LYS A 86 2.08 13.85 -4.11
CA LYS A 86 3.04 14.90 -3.75
C LYS A 86 2.29 16.20 -3.53
N LEU A 87 2.52 16.86 -2.41
CA LEU A 87 2.00 18.20 -2.12
C LEU A 87 3.17 19.17 -2.06
N GLN A 88 3.14 20.23 -2.86
CA GLN A 88 4.21 21.23 -2.91
C GLN A 88 3.65 22.56 -3.37
N ASN A 89 3.97 23.65 -2.67
CA ASN A 89 3.60 25.02 -3.06
C ASN A 89 2.09 25.24 -3.36
N GLY A 90 1.22 24.55 -2.61
CA GLY A 90 -0.23 24.62 -2.81
C GLY A 90 -0.78 23.74 -3.94
N GLU A 91 0.08 23.11 -4.74
CA GLU A 91 -0.30 22.13 -5.76
C GLU A 91 -0.34 20.71 -5.20
N ARG A 92 -1.20 19.89 -5.80
CA ARG A 92 -1.31 18.47 -5.54
C ARG A 92 -1.04 17.69 -6.81
N TYR A 93 -0.12 16.73 -6.71
CA TYR A 93 0.16 15.78 -7.78
C TYR A 93 -0.25 14.38 -7.36
N THR A 94 -1.07 13.72 -8.17
CA THR A 94 -1.47 12.33 -7.96
C THR A 94 -0.43 11.42 -8.58
N ILE A 95 0.04 10.43 -7.83
CA ILE A 95 1.04 9.46 -8.27
C ILE A 95 0.33 8.14 -8.57
N ILE A 96 0.56 7.61 -9.77
CA ILE A 96 0.11 6.28 -10.18
C ILE A 96 1.31 5.35 -10.10
N SER A 97 1.10 4.22 -9.43
CA SER A 97 2.13 3.20 -9.23
C SER A 97 1.79 1.91 -9.98
N ASP A 98 2.81 1.13 -10.30
CA ASP A 98 2.64 -0.19 -10.88
C ASP A 98 2.14 -1.22 -9.86
N TYR A 99 2.05 -2.47 -10.28
CA TYR A 99 1.55 -3.58 -9.46
C TYR A 99 2.42 -3.91 -8.23
N MET A 100 3.65 -3.41 -8.16
CA MET A 100 4.54 -3.50 -6.99
C MET A 100 4.52 -2.26 -6.11
N GLY A 101 3.88 -1.18 -6.57
CA GLY A 101 3.88 0.10 -5.87
C GLY A 101 5.03 1.02 -6.26
N ARG A 102 5.70 0.79 -7.40
CA ARG A 102 6.69 1.73 -7.95
C ARG A 102 5.98 2.84 -8.71
N PRO A 103 6.31 4.13 -8.51
CA PRO A 103 5.71 5.23 -9.27
C PRO A 103 6.00 5.10 -10.77
N VAL A 104 4.98 5.11 -11.62
CA VAL A 104 5.13 5.10 -13.08
C VAL A 104 4.72 6.42 -13.72
N GLU A 105 3.77 7.13 -13.11
CA GLU A 105 3.24 8.39 -13.62
C GLU A 105 2.86 9.34 -12.48
N ALA A 106 2.91 10.65 -12.74
CA ALA A 106 2.34 11.67 -11.88
C ALA A 106 1.57 12.72 -12.68
N TYR A 107 0.42 13.12 -12.14
CA TYR A 107 -0.51 14.04 -12.76
C TYR A 107 -0.70 15.28 -11.89
N ASN A 108 -0.80 16.46 -12.51
CA ASN A 108 -1.19 17.68 -11.79
C ASN A 108 -2.71 17.77 -11.56
N SER A 109 -3.14 18.82 -10.86
CA SER A 109 -4.53 19.14 -10.54
C SER A 109 -5.46 19.27 -11.74
N TYR A 110 -4.92 19.52 -12.94
CA TYR A 110 -5.66 19.60 -14.21
C TYR A 110 -5.74 18.27 -14.97
N GLY A 111 -5.17 17.18 -14.43
CA GLY A 111 -5.14 15.88 -15.09
C GLY A 111 -4.08 15.75 -16.19
N ASN A 112 -3.08 16.65 -16.23
CA ASN A 112 -1.97 16.54 -17.17
C ASN A 112 -0.82 15.73 -16.57
N VAL A 113 -0.21 14.86 -17.37
CA VAL A 113 1.01 14.11 -16.99
C VAL A 113 2.19 15.08 -16.85
N VAL A 114 2.73 15.21 -15.64
CA VAL A 114 3.91 16.04 -15.33
C VAL A 114 5.19 15.24 -15.17
N TRP A 115 5.05 13.94 -14.88
CA TRP A 115 6.17 13.01 -14.77
C TRP A 115 5.72 11.61 -15.22
N GLN A 116 6.57 10.90 -15.93
CA GLN A 116 6.36 9.50 -16.31
C GLN A 116 7.71 8.83 -16.53
N ALA A 117 7.83 7.57 -16.17
CA ALA A 117 9.01 6.77 -16.46
C ALA A 117 8.71 5.27 -16.50
N ASP A 118 9.49 4.55 -17.30
CA ASP A 118 9.59 3.09 -17.26
C ASP A 118 10.77 2.68 -16.37
N TYR A 119 10.83 1.41 -15.98
CA TYR A 119 11.95 0.84 -15.22
C TYR A 119 12.65 -0.22 -16.05
N ASP A 120 13.98 -0.24 -16.02
CA ASP A 120 14.73 -1.41 -16.47
C ASP A 120 14.75 -2.51 -15.41
N ILE A 121 15.43 -3.62 -15.73
CA ILE A 121 15.47 -4.80 -14.87
C ILE A 121 16.14 -4.53 -13.51
N TYR A 122 16.98 -3.51 -13.38
CA TYR A 122 17.61 -3.14 -12.10
C TYR A 122 16.90 -1.97 -11.43
N GLY A 123 15.78 -1.52 -11.98
CA GLY A 123 15.01 -0.41 -11.44
C GLY A 123 15.58 0.96 -11.78
N ASP A 124 16.49 1.08 -12.76
CA ASP A 124 16.83 2.40 -13.31
C ASP A 124 15.70 2.92 -14.20
N LEU A 125 15.50 4.23 -14.20
CA LEU A 125 14.46 4.86 -14.99
C LEU A 125 14.83 4.93 -16.47
N ARG A 126 13.85 4.62 -17.33
CA ARG A 126 13.88 4.72 -18.79
C ARG A 126 12.71 5.58 -19.27
N ASN A 127 12.79 6.06 -20.52
CA ASN A 127 11.71 6.79 -21.19
C ASN A 127 11.10 7.93 -20.35
N ILE A 128 11.95 8.68 -19.66
CA ILE A 128 11.51 9.69 -18.70
C ILE A 128 10.85 10.87 -19.43
N LYS A 129 9.66 11.23 -18.99
CA LYS A 129 9.00 12.50 -19.29
C LYS A 129 8.99 13.36 -18.02
N GLY A 130 9.37 14.63 -18.13
CA GLY A 130 9.49 15.53 -16.99
C GLY A 130 10.87 15.48 -16.33
N ILE A 131 10.99 16.05 -15.13
CA ILE A 131 12.26 16.12 -14.38
C ILE A 131 12.44 14.86 -13.54
N ARG A 132 13.59 14.19 -13.66
CA ARG A 132 13.83 12.86 -13.06
C ARG A 132 13.63 12.80 -11.55
N ASP A 133 14.08 13.82 -10.82
CA ASP A 133 13.98 13.92 -9.37
C ASP A 133 12.60 14.42 -8.89
N PHE A 134 11.68 14.74 -9.81
CA PHE A 134 10.33 15.18 -9.45
C PHE A 134 9.61 14.15 -8.58
N ILE A 135 9.82 12.86 -8.87
CA ILE A 135 9.47 11.72 -8.02
C ILE A 135 10.78 10.97 -7.69
N PRO A 136 11.28 11.01 -6.43
CA PRO A 136 12.55 10.40 -6.07
C PRO A 136 12.43 8.91 -5.71
N PHE A 137 11.22 8.36 -5.57
CA PHE A 137 11.02 6.98 -5.13
C PHE A 137 11.24 5.97 -6.26
N ARG A 138 11.82 4.81 -5.92
CA ARG A 138 12.15 3.74 -6.88
C ARG A 138 11.44 2.45 -6.49
N GLN A 139 12.17 1.39 -6.16
CA GLN A 139 11.58 0.24 -5.49
C GLN A 139 11.05 0.64 -4.11
N LEU A 140 10.16 -0.17 -3.52
CA LEU A 140 9.61 0.10 -2.19
C LEU A 140 10.73 0.34 -1.17
N GLY A 141 10.68 1.49 -0.48
CA GLY A 141 11.68 1.92 0.51
C GLY A 141 12.90 2.65 -0.06
N GLN A 142 13.03 2.76 -1.38
CA GLN A 142 14.15 3.42 -2.04
C GLN A 142 13.87 4.88 -2.40
N TYR A 143 14.86 5.74 -2.16
CA TYR A 143 14.89 7.15 -2.55
C TYR A 143 16.17 7.43 -3.37
N GLU A 144 16.04 7.95 -4.59
CA GLU A 144 17.19 8.32 -5.43
C GLU A 144 17.78 9.67 -5.01
N ASP A 145 19.09 9.67 -4.80
CA ASP A 145 19.89 10.90 -4.73
C ASP A 145 20.47 11.20 -6.11
N ASP A 146 19.92 12.21 -6.81
CA ASP A 146 20.30 12.57 -8.18
C ASP A 146 21.81 12.76 -8.36
N GLU A 147 22.47 13.37 -7.38
CA GLU A 147 23.89 13.69 -7.44
C GLU A 147 24.82 12.48 -7.32
N THR A 148 24.33 11.38 -6.75
CA THR A 148 25.09 10.12 -6.61
C THR A 148 24.63 9.05 -7.60
N ARG A 149 23.39 9.17 -8.10
CA ARG A 149 22.63 8.12 -8.80
C ARG A 149 22.44 6.83 -8.00
N LEU A 150 22.66 6.89 -6.69
CA LEU A 150 22.40 5.79 -5.76
C LEU A 150 21.02 5.93 -5.16
N TYR A 151 20.44 4.79 -4.82
CA TYR A 151 19.16 4.70 -4.15
C TYR A 151 19.42 4.44 -2.67
N TYR A 152 19.17 5.46 -1.85
CA TYR A 152 19.14 5.31 -0.41
C TYR A 152 18.01 4.34 -0.03
N ASN A 153 18.38 3.22 0.59
CA ASN A 153 17.49 2.15 1.02
C ASN A 153 17.76 1.83 2.49
N ARG A 154 17.50 2.83 3.33
CA ARG A 154 17.66 2.86 4.79
C ARG A 154 19.01 2.42 5.35
N PHE A 155 19.28 1.11 5.40
CA PHE A 155 20.53 0.60 5.95
C PHE A 155 21.62 0.41 4.88
N ARG A 156 21.27 0.52 3.59
CA ARG A 156 22.20 0.38 2.47
C ARG A 156 21.91 1.37 1.35
N TYR A 157 22.89 1.52 0.46
CA TYR A 157 22.73 2.23 -0.80
C TYR A 157 22.77 1.24 -1.96
N TYR A 158 21.77 1.32 -2.83
CA TYR A 158 21.65 0.48 -4.01
C TYR A 158 22.12 1.25 -5.25
N ASP A 159 22.89 0.58 -6.10
CA ASP A 159 23.35 1.12 -7.38
C ASP A 159 22.61 0.41 -8.53
N PRO A 160 21.65 1.09 -9.19
CA PRO A 160 20.88 0.49 -10.27
C PRO A 160 21.72 0.18 -11.51
N ARG A 161 22.91 0.80 -11.68
CA ARG A 161 23.77 0.58 -12.84
C ARG A 161 24.42 -0.80 -12.83
N ILE A 162 24.65 -1.36 -11.64
CA ILE A 162 25.23 -2.69 -11.43
C ILE A 162 24.23 -3.68 -10.83
N GLY A 163 23.03 -3.23 -10.50
CA GLY A 163 21.98 -4.08 -9.94
C GLY A 163 22.20 -4.54 -8.50
N ASN A 164 23.06 -3.87 -7.72
CA ASN A 164 23.51 -4.35 -6.41
C ASN A 164 23.61 -3.24 -5.35
N TYR A 165 23.59 -3.63 -4.08
CA TYR A 165 24.03 -2.76 -3.00
C TYR A 165 25.53 -2.50 -3.09
N ILE A 166 25.95 -1.30 -2.70
CA ILE A 166 27.38 -0.92 -2.69
C ILE A 166 28.10 -1.33 -1.41
N SER A 167 27.39 -1.92 -0.46
CA SER A 167 27.90 -2.39 0.83
C SER A 167 27.34 -3.77 1.16
N GLN A 168 28.09 -4.55 1.94
CA GLN A 168 27.60 -5.83 2.46
C GLN A 168 26.36 -5.62 3.34
N ASP A 169 25.52 -6.65 3.39
CA ASP A 169 24.39 -6.71 4.32
C ASP A 169 24.87 -6.56 5.78
N PRO A 170 24.40 -5.53 6.52
CA PRO A 170 24.79 -5.32 7.91
C PRO A 170 24.44 -6.48 8.84
N ILE A 171 23.37 -7.24 8.53
CA ILE A 171 22.98 -8.43 9.29
C ILE A 171 23.51 -9.73 8.68
N ARG A 172 24.37 -9.61 7.66
CA ARG A 172 25.05 -10.72 6.97
C ARG A 172 24.05 -11.79 6.54
N LEU A 173 24.28 -13.05 6.91
CA LEU A 173 23.45 -14.18 6.53
C LEU A 173 22.08 -14.20 7.24
N ALA A 174 21.85 -13.35 8.26
CA ALA A 174 20.55 -13.26 8.93
C ALA A 174 19.45 -12.62 8.04
N GLY A 175 19.83 -11.96 6.94
CA GLY A 175 18.90 -11.46 5.92
C GLY A 175 18.24 -12.55 5.07
N ASN A 176 18.63 -13.82 5.25
CA ASN A 176 18.19 -14.97 4.44
C ASN A 176 18.45 -14.77 2.93
N ASN A 177 19.52 -14.03 2.61
CA ASN A 177 20.02 -13.86 1.26
C ASN A 177 21.52 -14.25 1.27
N PRO A 178 21.94 -15.29 0.53
CA PRO A 178 23.35 -15.70 0.49
C PRO A 178 24.23 -14.68 -0.26
N THR A 179 23.63 -13.78 -1.05
CA THR A 179 24.35 -12.71 -1.77
C THR A 179 24.43 -11.45 -0.91
N LEU A 180 25.58 -11.24 -0.25
CA LEU A 180 25.76 -10.12 0.70
C LEU A 180 25.55 -8.73 0.07
N TYR A 181 25.71 -8.60 -1.25
CA TYR A 181 25.50 -7.37 -2.01
C TYR A 181 24.22 -7.37 -2.84
N GLY A 182 23.53 -8.51 -2.96
CA GLY A 182 22.37 -8.64 -3.84
C GLY A 182 21.13 -7.94 -3.28
N TYR A 183 20.24 -7.51 -4.17
CA TYR A 183 18.99 -6.85 -3.79
C TYR A 183 17.89 -7.84 -3.39
N VAL A 184 17.28 -8.52 -4.36
CA VAL A 184 16.24 -9.54 -4.16
C VAL A 184 16.39 -10.65 -5.20
N GLU A 185 15.81 -11.81 -4.93
CA GLU A 185 15.81 -12.96 -5.83
C GLU A 185 14.93 -12.73 -7.08
N ASP A 186 13.70 -12.26 -6.88
CA ASP A 186 12.75 -11.98 -7.97
C ASP A 186 12.15 -10.58 -7.82
N LEU A 187 12.60 -9.70 -8.72
CA LEU A 187 12.19 -8.30 -8.79
C LEU A 187 10.72 -8.09 -9.12
N ASN A 188 9.98 -9.13 -9.55
CA ASN A 188 8.56 -8.99 -9.87
C ASN A 188 7.66 -9.20 -8.64
N ASN A 189 8.17 -9.75 -7.54
CA ASN A 189 7.33 -9.97 -6.36
C ASN A 189 8.06 -9.89 -5.02
N TRP A 190 9.34 -9.53 -5.00
CA TRP A 190 10.09 -9.28 -3.77
C TRP A 190 10.57 -7.83 -3.70
N ALA A 191 10.67 -7.32 -2.48
CA ALA A 191 11.32 -6.06 -2.17
C ALA A 191 12.18 -6.23 -0.90
N ASP A 192 13.29 -5.52 -0.85
CA ASP A 192 14.03 -5.26 0.39
C ASP A 192 13.83 -3.79 0.79
N VAL A 193 12.78 -3.56 1.58
CA VAL A 193 12.29 -2.22 1.96
C VAL A 193 13.23 -1.48 2.91
N PHE A 194 14.12 -2.21 3.58
CA PHE A 194 15.07 -1.63 4.52
C PHE A 194 16.53 -1.80 4.11
N GLY A 195 16.80 -2.59 3.07
CA GLY A 195 18.17 -3.00 2.81
C GLY A 195 18.71 -3.96 3.86
N LEU A 196 17.89 -4.90 4.36
CA LEU A 196 18.29 -5.92 5.34
C LEU A 196 17.73 -7.31 5.06
N ARG A 197 16.46 -7.41 4.66
CA ARG A 197 15.79 -8.70 4.52
C ARG A 197 14.72 -8.62 3.45
N CYS A 198 14.95 -9.34 2.37
CA CYS A 198 14.01 -9.46 1.27
C CYS A 198 12.70 -10.10 1.75
N LYS A 199 11.57 -9.54 1.32
CA LYS A 199 10.24 -10.09 1.56
C LYS A 199 9.43 -10.04 0.28
N LYS A 200 8.55 -11.03 0.11
CA LYS A 200 7.53 -10.96 -0.94
C LYS A 200 6.64 -9.75 -0.69
N VAL A 201 6.46 -8.91 -1.71
CA VAL A 201 5.51 -7.81 -1.72
C VAL A 201 4.12 -8.44 -1.76
N LYS A 202 3.45 -8.45 -0.60
CA LYS A 202 2.02 -8.74 -0.57
C LYS A 202 1.32 -7.50 -1.08
N LYS A 203 0.62 -7.61 -2.19
CA LYS A 203 -0.31 -6.56 -2.59
C LYS A 203 -1.31 -6.38 -1.44
N ILE A 204 -1.41 -5.17 -0.90
CA ILE A 204 -2.39 -4.86 0.14
C ILE A 204 -3.68 -4.58 -0.61
N GLY A 205 -4.69 -5.44 -0.43
CA GLY A 205 -6.01 -5.19 -1.00
C GLY A 205 -6.67 -3.98 -0.33
N PRO A 206 -7.76 -3.45 -0.92
CA PRO A 206 -8.53 -2.36 -0.32
C PRO A 206 -8.83 -2.61 1.16
N SER A 207 -8.73 -1.56 1.98
CA SER A 207 -9.08 -1.64 3.40
C SER A 207 -10.56 -2.00 3.55
N ILE A 208 -10.83 -3.02 4.36
CA ILE A 208 -12.20 -3.43 4.71
C ILE A 208 -12.63 -2.67 5.97
N PRO A 209 -13.72 -1.88 5.91
CA PRO A 209 -14.23 -1.15 7.07
C PRO A 209 -14.51 -2.07 8.26
N GLU A 210 -14.25 -1.58 9.47
CA GLU A 210 -14.36 -2.37 10.71
C GLU A 210 -15.75 -2.99 10.90
N PHE A 211 -16.82 -2.28 10.51
CA PHE A 211 -18.18 -2.79 10.61
C PHE A 211 -18.43 -4.00 9.69
N HIS A 212 -17.69 -4.13 8.58
CA HIS A 212 -17.75 -5.31 7.73
C HIS A 212 -16.92 -6.47 8.30
N ARG A 213 -15.80 -6.20 8.98
CA ARG A 213 -14.95 -7.23 9.60
C ARG A 213 -15.69 -8.05 10.64
N LYS A 214 -16.61 -7.43 11.39
CA LYS A 214 -17.47 -8.12 12.37
C LYS A 214 -18.32 -9.24 11.78
N ASN A 215 -18.53 -9.26 10.47
CA ASN A 215 -19.27 -10.32 9.80
C ASN A 215 -18.40 -11.55 9.48
N PHE A 216 -17.10 -11.53 9.81
CA PHE A 216 -16.16 -12.61 9.60
C PHE A 216 -15.65 -13.18 10.92
N THR A 217 -15.39 -14.49 10.97
CA THR A 217 -14.84 -15.15 12.15
C THR A 217 -13.56 -14.43 12.61
N ASP A 218 -13.51 -14.06 13.89
CA ASP A 218 -12.40 -13.33 14.52
C ASP A 218 -12.02 -12.00 13.83
N GLY A 219 -12.89 -11.45 12.98
CA GLY A 219 -12.59 -10.26 12.18
C GLY A 219 -11.56 -10.49 11.05
N ILE A 220 -11.25 -11.76 10.75
CA ILE A 220 -10.21 -12.13 9.79
C ILE A 220 -10.78 -12.09 8.37
N VAL A 221 -10.22 -11.20 7.55
CA VAL A 221 -10.52 -11.09 6.12
C VAL A 221 -9.24 -11.25 5.32
N ASN A 222 -9.22 -12.24 4.44
CA ASN A 222 -8.11 -12.47 3.52
C ASN A 222 -8.37 -11.70 2.24
N MET A 223 -7.54 -10.70 1.96
CA MET A 223 -7.58 -9.99 0.69
C MET A 223 -6.78 -10.75 -0.36
N ARG A 224 -7.39 -11.04 -1.51
CA ARG A 224 -6.68 -11.54 -2.69
C ARG A 224 -7.28 -11.00 -3.98
N GLN A 225 -6.48 -11.08 -5.04
CA GLN A 225 -6.97 -10.86 -6.39
C GLN A 225 -7.48 -12.19 -6.96
N VAL A 226 -8.64 -12.17 -7.62
CA VAL A 226 -9.20 -13.33 -8.31
C VAL A 226 -8.45 -13.63 -9.61
N SER A 227 -8.35 -14.91 -9.99
CA SER A 227 -7.67 -15.35 -11.22
C SER A 227 -8.47 -15.05 -12.50
N GLY A 228 -9.75 -14.72 -12.35
CA GLY A 228 -10.64 -14.36 -13.45
C GLY A 228 -11.33 -15.53 -14.13
N ASP A 229 -11.10 -16.77 -13.70
CA ASP A 229 -11.86 -17.97 -14.06
C ASP A 229 -12.90 -18.37 -13.01
N GLU A 230 -12.81 -17.79 -11.81
CA GLU A 230 -13.67 -18.04 -10.65
C GLU A 230 -15.10 -17.51 -10.82
N ILE A 231 -16.08 -18.27 -10.31
CA ILE A 231 -17.50 -17.91 -10.34
C ILE A 231 -17.99 -17.66 -8.91
N PHE A 232 -18.71 -16.56 -8.74
CA PHE A 232 -19.32 -16.16 -7.48
C PHE A 232 -20.83 -15.96 -7.62
N TYR A 233 -21.51 -16.04 -6.47
CA TYR A 233 -22.95 -15.89 -6.35
C TYR A 233 -23.26 -14.78 -5.36
N LYS A 234 -23.91 -13.73 -5.85
CA LYS A 234 -24.38 -12.59 -5.05
C LYS A 234 -25.88 -12.77 -4.78
N TYR A 235 -26.23 -13.01 -3.53
CA TYR A 235 -27.61 -13.04 -3.05
C TYR A 235 -28.05 -11.63 -2.67
N HIS A 236 -29.17 -11.19 -3.22
CA HIS A 236 -29.74 -9.87 -2.99
C HIS A 236 -30.91 -10.00 -2.02
N GLY A 237 -30.73 -9.41 -0.85
CA GLY A 237 -31.71 -9.38 0.23
C GLY A 237 -32.32 -8.00 0.40
N LYS A 238 -33.58 -7.94 0.81
CA LYS A 238 -34.26 -6.69 1.17
C LYS A 238 -34.91 -6.83 2.54
N SER A 239 -34.63 -5.92 3.45
CA SER A 239 -35.27 -5.90 4.77
C SER A 239 -36.75 -5.56 4.62
N ASN A 240 -37.60 -6.39 5.22
CA ASN A 240 -39.05 -6.20 5.28
C ASN A 240 -39.48 -4.95 6.09
N ARG A 241 -38.63 -4.44 6.98
CA ARG A 241 -38.93 -3.29 7.87
C ARG A 241 -38.57 -1.94 7.26
N LEU A 242 -37.37 -1.82 6.70
CA LEU A 242 -36.81 -0.54 6.26
C LEU A 242 -36.54 -0.47 4.74
N GLY A 243 -36.82 -1.56 4.01
CA GLY A 243 -36.51 -1.64 2.58
C GLY A 243 -35.02 -1.60 2.25
N ARG A 244 -34.13 -1.67 3.25
CA ARG A 244 -32.68 -1.66 3.09
C ARG A 244 -32.22 -2.89 2.30
N GLU A 245 -31.30 -2.67 1.38
CA GLU A 245 -30.70 -3.73 0.56
C GLU A 245 -29.48 -4.33 1.26
N TYR A 246 -29.39 -5.65 1.18
CA TYR A 246 -28.30 -6.45 1.72
C TYR A 246 -27.76 -7.35 0.60
N ASN A 247 -26.44 -7.51 0.57
CA ASN A 247 -25.79 -8.28 -0.47
C ASN A 247 -24.84 -9.27 0.19
N TYR A 248 -24.96 -10.54 -0.20
CA TYR A 248 -24.16 -11.62 0.34
C TYR A 248 -23.45 -12.33 -0.82
N VAL A 249 -22.11 -12.33 -0.81
CA VAL A 249 -21.32 -12.93 -1.88
C VAL A 249 -20.74 -14.25 -1.40
N THR A 250 -20.86 -15.28 -2.23
CA THR A 250 -20.47 -16.65 -1.91
C THR A 250 -19.76 -17.30 -3.09
N ASN A 251 -18.92 -18.31 -2.84
CA ASN A 251 -18.21 -19.08 -3.88
C ASN A 251 -18.97 -20.35 -4.33
N LYS A 252 -20.15 -20.61 -3.76
CA LYS A 252 -21.02 -21.74 -4.12
C LYS A 252 -22.47 -21.28 -4.20
N LYS A 253 -23.26 -21.94 -5.05
CA LYS A 253 -24.70 -21.69 -5.13
C LYS A 253 -25.43 -22.55 -4.10
N TYR A 254 -26.22 -21.90 -3.26
CA TYR A 254 -27.14 -22.53 -2.32
C TYR A 254 -28.46 -22.90 -3.00
N LEU A 255 -29.00 -24.06 -2.62
CA LEU A 255 -30.25 -24.62 -3.13
C LEU A 255 -31.46 -24.28 -2.24
N SER A 256 -31.24 -23.95 -0.96
CA SER A 256 -32.29 -23.57 0.00
C SER A 256 -31.90 -22.31 0.78
N GLU A 257 -32.90 -21.55 1.25
CA GLU A 257 -32.67 -20.34 2.05
C GLU A 257 -32.08 -20.72 3.41
N GLN A 258 -32.56 -21.83 3.97
CA GLN A 258 -32.07 -22.34 5.24
C GLN A 258 -30.56 -22.59 5.19
N ALA A 259 -30.06 -23.30 4.17
CA ALA A 259 -28.64 -23.57 4.04
C ALA A 259 -27.82 -22.29 3.85
N LEU A 260 -28.33 -21.32 3.08
CA LEU A 260 -27.68 -20.01 2.93
C LEU A 260 -27.59 -19.29 4.27
N ARG A 261 -28.68 -19.28 5.05
CA ARG A 261 -28.75 -18.61 6.35
C ARG A 261 -27.85 -19.26 7.39
N GLU A 262 -27.81 -20.59 7.44
CA GLU A 262 -26.95 -21.34 8.37
C GLU A 262 -25.47 -21.08 8.09
N ASP A 263 -25.06 -21.18 6.82
CA ASP A 263 -23.66 -20.99 6.43
C ASP A 263 -23.19 -19.54 6.60
N LEU A 264 -24.04 -18.55 6.30
CA LEU A 264 -23.69 -17.12 6.41
C LEU A 264 -24.14 -16.46 7.72
N ALA A 265 -24.67 -17.24 8.66
CA ALA A 265 -25.26 -16.78 9.92
C ALA A 265 -26.26 -15.60 9.76
N LEU A 266 -27.19 -15.73 8.80
CA LEU A 266 -28.20 -14.72 8.53
C LEU A 266 -29.45 -14.95 9.37
N LEU A 267 -29.53 -14.28 10.52
CA LEU A 267 -30.62 -14.42 11.48
C LEU A 267 -32.00 -14.13 10.85
N LYS A 268 -33.02 -14.89 11.26
CA LYS A 268 -34.40 -14.69 10.82
C LYS A 268 -34.98 -13.38 11.33
N GLU A 269 -34.63 -12.97 12.55
CA GLU A 269 -35.10 -11.72 13.18
C GLU A 269 -34.75 -10.46 12.36
N TRP A 270 -33.70 -10.51 11.52
CA TRP A 270 -33.33 -9.40 10.64
C TRP A 270 -34.38 -9.12 9.56
N GLY A 271 -35.28 -10.08 9.29
CA GLY A 271 -36.38 -9.91 8.35
C GLY A 271 -35.93 -9.64 6.91
N VAL A 272 -34.71 -10.06 6.56
CA VAL A 272 -34.16 -9.90 5.21
C VAL A 272 -34.74 -10.97 4.32
N LYS A 273 -35.51 -10.58 3.29
CA LYS A 273 -36.01 -11.48 2.27
C LYS A 273 -35.03 -11.57 1.12
N ILE A 274 -34.55 -12.76 0.80
CA ILE A 274 -33.66 -12.99 -0.35
C ILE A 274 -34.51 -13.12 -1.61
N GLU A 275 -34.32 -12.22 -2.59
CA GLU A 275 -35.19 -12.13 -3.77
C GLU A 275 -34.53 -12.66 -5.04
N TYR A 276 -33.23 -12.39 -5.21
CA TYR A 276 -32.49 -12.72 -6.42
C TYR A 276 -31.10 -13.27 -6.09
N VAL A 277 -30.57 -14.07 -7.01
CA VAL A 277 -29.16 -14.46 -7.03
C VAL A 277 -28.56 -14.07 -8.38
N THR A 278 -27.45 -13.33 -8.34
CA THR A 278 -26.64 -13.03 -9.51
C THR A 278 -25.42 -13.95 -9.52
N THR A 279 -25.26 -14.70 -10.59
CA THR A 279 -24.04 -15.45 -10.89
C THR A 279 -23.13 -14.55 -11.72
N PHE A 280 -21.88 -14.38 -11.30
CA PHE A 280 -20.94 -13.48 -11.97
C PHE A 280 -19.51 -14.05 -11.91
N LYS A 281 -18.69 -13.59 -12.85
CA LYS A 281 -17.30 -13.97 -13.04
C LYS A 281 -16.46 -12.70 -13.12
N PRO A 282 -15.82 -12.28 -12.01
CA PRO A 282 -14.98 -11.10 -11.97
C PRO A 282 -13.80 -11.19 -12.95
N GLN A 283 -13.29 -10.05 -13.38
CA GLN A 283 -12.07 -10.02 -14.19
C GLN A 283 -10.84 -10.39 -13.34
N ALA A 284 -9.85 -11.01 -13.98
CA ALA A 284 -8.56 -11.31 -13.35
C ALA A 284 -7.97 -10.04 -12.73
N GLY A 285 -7.48 -10.12 -11.49
CA GLY A 285 -6.95 -8.96 -10.77
C GLY A 285 -7.96 -8.22 -9.91
N THR A 286 -9.26 -8.53 -9.99
CA THR A 286 -10.27 -7.91 -9.13
C THR A 286 -10.08 -8.33 -7.68
N TRP A 287 -10.08 -7.37 -6.77
CA TRP A 287 -9.93 -7.64 -5.34
C TRP A 287 -11.20 -8.24 -4.73
N ILE A 288 -11.01 -9.30 -3.95
CA ILE A 288 -12.01 -9.87 -3.06
C ILE A 288 -11.43 -9.98 -1.65
N GLY A 289 -12.20 -9.52 -0.67
CA GLY A 289 -11.98 -9.86 0.73
C GLY A 289 -12.82 -11.08 1.07
N GLU A 290 -12.19 -12.16 1.50
CA GLU A 290 -12.89 -13.42 1.77
C GLU A 290 -12.53 -14.00 3.14
N GLY A 291 -13.45 -14.77 3.69
CA GLY A 291 -13.27 -15.46 4.96
C GLY A 291 -14.49 -16.30 5.30
N THR A 292 -14.51 -16.81 6.52
CA THR A 292 -15.66 -17.52 7.09
C THR A 292 -16.60 -16.52 7.75
N ALA A 293 -17.90 -16.72 7.63
CA ALA A 293 -18.87 -15.86 8.32
C ALA A 293 -18.68 -15.92 9.85
N ALA A 294 -19.08 -14.86 10.55
CA ALA A 294 -19.04 -14.86 12.01
C ALA A 294 -20.33 -15.48 12.57
N LYS A 295 -20.20 -16.22 13.67
CA LYS A 295 -21.32 -16.65 14.49
C LYS A 295 -22.24 -15.46 14.84
N GLN A 296 -23.54 -15.65 14.69
CA GLN A 296 -24.57 -14.69 15.09
C GLN A 296 -25.52 -15.32 16.10
N ILE A 297 -25.98 -14.49 17.04
CA ILE A 297 -26.93 -14.87 18.09
C ILE A 297 -28.05 -13.84 18.06
N SER A 298 -29.31 -14.30 18.02
CA SER A 298 -30.48 -13.41 18.07
C SER A 298 -30.53 -12.62 19.37
N GLN A 299 -31.27 -11.50 19.36
CA GLN A 299 -31.38 -10.64 20.54
C GLN A 299 -31.97 -11.35 21.76
N ASP A 300 -32.86 -12.32 21.53
CA ASP A 300 -33.47 -13.15 22.57
C ASP A 300 -32.66 -14.43 22.90
N GLY A 301 -31.55 -14.66 22.20
CA GLY A 301 -30.68 -15.82 22.37
C GLY A 301 -31.26 -17.16 21.88
N THR A 302 -32.43 -17.16 21.22
CA THR A 302 -33.12 -18.39 20.80
C THR A 302 -32.58 -18.97 19.49
N GLU A 303 -32.06 -18.12 18.60
CA GLU A 303 -31.45 -18.51 17.33
C GLU A 303 -29.94 -18.29 17.41
N ILE A 304 -29.18 -19.37 17.22
CA ILE A 304 -27.72 -19.36 17.19
C ILE A 304 -27.29 -19.97 15.86
N LEU A 305 -26.61 -19.18 15.04
CA LEU A 305 -26.06 -19.62 13.76
C LEU A 305 -24.53 -19.50 13.82
N GLU A 306 -23.82 -20.62 13.71
CA GLU A 306 -22.36 -20.65 13.83
C GLU A 306 -21.64 -19.96 12.66
N GLY A 307 -22.25 -19.94 11.46
CA GLY A 307 -21.75 -19.14 10.33
C GLY A 307 -20.42 -19.61 9.75
N THR A 308 -20.20 -20.89 9.51
CA THR A 308 -18.88 -21.38 9.03
C THR A 308 -18.68 -21.30 7.52
N GLY A 309 -19.66 -20.76 6.79
CA GLY A 309 -19.66 -20.69 5.33
C GLY A 309 -18.73 -19.62 4.78
N TYR A 310 -18.36 -19.79 3.52
CA TYR A 310 -17.60 -18.79 2.77
C TYR A 310 -18.42 -17.52 2.60
N GLN A 311 -17.84 -16.39 2.99
CA GLN A 311 -18.35 -15.05 2.70
C GLN A 311 -17.29 -14.24 1.95
N GLY A 312 -17.73 -13.56 0.90
CA GLY A 312 -16.92 -12.61 0.13
C GLY A 312 -17.42 -11.18 0.26
N ILE A 313 -16.50 -10.24 0.10
CA ILE A 313 -16.73 -8.82 -0.13
C ILE A 313 -15.95 -8.44 -1.37
N ILE A 314 -16.67 -7.99 -2.39
CA ILE A 314 -16.14 -7.42 -3.62
C ILE A 314 -16.75 -6.03 -3.76
N ASN A 315 -16.08 -5.07 -4.40
CA ASN A 315 -16.69 -3.76 -4.63
C ASN A 315 -17.90 -3.91 -5.57
N ILE A 316 -19.09 -4.07 -4.99
CA ILE A 316 -20.31 -4.47 -5.69
C ILE A 316 -20.82 -3.37 -6.63
N LYS A 317 -20.50 -2.09 -6.34
CA LYS A 317 -20.94 -0.95 -7.15
C LYS A 317 -20.23 -0.87 -8.50
N GLU A 318 -19.05 -1.47 -8.62
CA GLU A 318 -18.20 -1.39 -9.80
C GLU A 318 -18.11 -2.70 -10.56
N LEU A 319 -18.86 -3.74 -10.17
CA LEU A 319 -18.94 -4.97 -10.97
C LEU A 319 -19.52 -4.61 -12.35
N PRO A 320 -18.70 -4.66 -13.43
CA PRO A 320 -19.18 -4.30 -14.74
C PRO A 320 -20.29 -5.27 -15.15
N ASN A 321 -21.34 -4.80 -15.82
CA ASN A 321 -22.39 -5.68 -16.33
C ASN A 321 -21.84 -6.84 -17.19
N SER A 322 -20.68 -6.63 -17.84
CA SER A 322 -19.96 -7.66 -18.60
C SER A 322 -19.45 -8.84 -17.77
N THR A 323 -19.36 -8.71 -16.45
CA THR A 323 -18.98 -9.80 -15.53
C THR A 323 -20.17 -10.65 -15.08
N ILE A 324 -21.40 -10.17 -15.31
CA ILE A 324 -22.61 -10.88 -14.91
C ILE A 324 -22.89 -12.00 -15.93
N ILE A 325 -23.00 -13.22 -15.44
CA ILE A 325 -23.39 -14.38 -16.26
C ILE A 325 -24.92 -14.44 -16.34
N LYS A 326 -25.60 -14.36 -15.18
CA LYS A 326 -27.07 -14.35 -15.11
C LYS A 326 -27.58 -13.87 -13.75
N THR A 327 -28.82 -13.38 -13.73
CA THR A 327 -29.56 -13.08 -12.50
C THR A 327 -30.88 -13.84 -12.52
N GLU A 328 -31.16 -14.57 -11.45
CA GLU A 328 -32.34 -15.43 -11.33
C GLU A 328 -33.10 -15.07 -10.05
N LYS A 329 -34.44 -15.07 -10.13
CA LYS A 329 -35.27 -14.96 -8.92
C LYS A 329 -35.09 -16.22 -8.09
N VAL A 330 -34.81 -16.07 -6.81
CA VAL A 330 -34.65 -17.24 -5.96
C VAL A 330 -36.03 -17.81 -5.65
N LYS A 331 -36.27 -19.04 -6.14
CA LYS A 331 -37.41 -19.87 -5.73
C LYS A 331 -36.84 -20.96 -4.85
N PHE A 332 -36.69 -20.67 -3.56
CA PHE A 332 -36.41 -21.74 -2.61
C PHE A 332 -37.64 -22.66 -2.61
N SER A 333 -37.46 -23.92 -3.03
CA SER A 333 -38.50 -24.93 -2.88
C SER A 333 -38.76 -25.10 -1.39
N LEU A 334 -40.03 -25.04 -1.01
CA LEU A 334 -40.53 -25.27 0.35
C LEU A 334 -40.07 -26.61 0.90
#